data_AF-A0A142BGV5-F1
#
_entry.id   AF-A0A142BGV5-F1
#
_cell.length_a   1.000
_cell.length_b   1.000
_cell.length_c   1.000
_cell.angle_alpha   90.00
_cell.angle_beta   90.00
_cell.angle_gamma   90.00
#
_symmetry.space_group_name_H-M   'P 1'
#
loop_
_entity.id
_entity.type
_entity.pdbx_description
1 polymer ?
#
loop_
_entity_poly.entity_id
_entity_poly.type
_entity_poly.pdbx_seq_one_letter_code
_entity_poly.pdbx_strand_id
1 'polypeptide(L)'
;MANIIKIMEGFSFIPRSELNLLEALESQKVEVEYQCREGFCGSCQVQLLEGEVEYTSEPIAFIPEGRILPCCCHAKSDLTIEIPGGCRMKKTSQ
;
A
#
# COMPACT_ATOMS: atom_id res chain seq x y z
N MET A 1 16.38 -8.34 -4.60
CA MET A 1 16.13 -8.28 -3.15
C MET A 1 14.61 -8.26 -2.99
N ALA A 2 14.05 -9.19 -2.21
CA ALA A 2 12.60 -9.27 -2.04
C ALA A 2 12.22 -8.56 -0.73
N ASN A 3 11.39 -7.54 -0.83
CA ASN A 3 10.86 -6.81 0.33
C ASN A 3 9.57 -7.49 0.79
N ILE A 4 9.24 -7.42 2.08
CA ILE A 4 8.03 -8.03 2.65
C ILE A 4 7.08 -6.91 3.09
N ILE A 5 5.82 -6.99 2.69
CA ILE A 5 4.78 -6.08 3.17
C ILE A 5 3.99 -6.81 4.26
N LYS A 6 4.05 -6.32 5.49
CA LYS A 6 3.25 -6.72 6.64
C LYS A 6 2.06 -5.79 6.77
N ILE A 7 0.88 -6.36 6.95
CA ILE A 7 -0.36 -5.66 7.25
C ILE A 7 -0.67 -5.91 8.73
N MET A 8 -1.04 -4.85 9.46
CA MET A 8 -1.36 -4.95 10.90
C MET A 8 -2.48 -5.96 11.21
N GLU A 9 -3.28 -6.31 10.21
CA GLU A 9 -4.30 -7.36 10.26
C GLU A 9 -3.75 -8.80 10.43
N GLY A 10 -2.43 -8.95 10.58
CA GLY A 10 -1.76 -10.23 10.81
C GLY A 10 -1.40 -10.99 9.54
N PHE A 11 -1.33 -10.29 8.40
CA PHE A 11 -1.00 -10.87 7.11
C PHE A 11 0.30 -10.27 6.55
N SER A 12 1.16 -11.08 5.94
CA SER A 12 2.38 -10.59 5.30
C SER A 12 2.66 -11.33 4.01
N PHE A 13 3.11 -10.60 3.00
CA PHE A 13 3.35 -11.16 1.67
C PHE A 13 4.51 -10.46 0.96
N ILE A 14 5.00 -11.09 -0.10
CA ILE A 14 6.10 -10.57 -0.92
C ILE A 14 5.49 -10.01 -2.21
N PRO A 15 5.50 -8.68 -2.44
CA PRO A 15 5.11 -8.10 -3.72
C PRO A 15 6.02 -8.58 -4.86
N ARG A 16 5.48 -8.65 -6.07
CA ARG A 16 6.29 -8.84 -7.27
C ARG A 16 7.03 -7.56 -7.61
N SER A 17 8.28 -7.68 -8.05
CA SER A 17 9.17 -6.53 -8.32
C SER A 17 8.67 -5.59 -9.43
N GLU A 18 7.72 -6.03 -10.26
CA GLU A 18 7.12 -5.26 -11.35
C GLU A 18 5.86 -4.49 -10.93
N LEU A 19 5.34 -4.73 -9.73
CA LEU A 19 4.10 -4.12 -9.24
C LEU A 19 4.42 -2.96 -8.29
N ASN A 20 3.58 -1.92 -8.35
CA ASN A 20 3.57 -0.87 -7.33
C ASN A 20 2.92 -1.40 -6.03
N LEU A 21 3.05 -0.65 -4.93
CA LEU A 21 2.52 -1.09 -3.64
C LEU A 21 0.99 -1.34 -3.69
N LEU A 22 0.26 -0.54 -4.47
CA LEU A 22 -1.19 -0.67 -4.63
C LEU A 22 -1.59 -1.97 -5.32
N GLU A 23 -1.00 -2.28 -6.48
CA GLU A 23 -1.25 -3.49 -7.25
C GLU A 23 -0.80 -4.73 -6.46
N ALA A 24 0.27 -4.62 -5.69
CA ALA A 24 0.70 -5.65 -4.76
C ALA A 24 -0.39 -5.95 -3.70
N LEU A 25 -1.03 -4.91 -3.15
CA LEU A 25 -2.15 -5.05 -2.21
C LEU A 25 -3.40 -5.63 -2.91
N GLU A 26 -3.76 -5.13 -4.09
CA GLU A 26 -4.87 -5.67 -4.89
C GLU A 26 -4.66 -7.15 -5.24
N SER A 27 -3.42 -7.56 -5.53
CA SER A 27 -3.07 -8.96 -5.79
C SER A 27 -3.31 -9.88 -4.59
N GLN A 28 -3.28 -9.33 -3.37
CA GLN A 28 -3.61 -10.05 -2.14
C GLN A 28 -5.09 -9.93 -1.79
N LYS A 29 -5.91 -9.36 -2.69
CA LYS A 29 -7.33 -9.05 -2.49
C LYS A 29 -7.57 -8.09 -1.32
N VAL A 30 -6.61 -7.21 -1.07
CA VAL A 30 -6.75 -6.15 -0.08
C VAL A 30 -7.44 -4.97 -0.76
N GLU A 31 -8.66 -4.64 -0.30
CA GLU A 31 -9.40 -3.49 -0.80
C GLU A 31 -8.78 -2.21 -0.25
N VAL A 32 -8.17 -1.41 -1.13
CA VAL A 32 -7.65 -0.07 -0.83
C VAL A 32 -8.48 0.93 -1.62
N GLU A 33 -8.94 2.00 -0.97
CA GLU A 33 -9.65 3.07 -1.68
C GLU A 33 -8.68 3.82 -2.59
N TYR A 34 -8.91 3.82 -3.90
CA TYR A 34 -8.13 4.63 -4.84
C TYR A 34 -9.07 5.33 -5.81
N GLN A 35 -8.65 6.49 -6.28
CA GLN A 35 -9.44 7.29 -7.23
C GLN A 35 -8.63 7.68 -8.46
N CYS A 36 -7.41 8.18 -8.26
CA CYS A 36 -6.56 8.67 -9.33
C CYS A 36 -5.48 7.69 -9.82
N ARG A 37 -5.03 6.74 -8.99
CA ARG A 37 -3.87 5.85 -9.24
C ARG A 37 -2.53 6.52 -9.57
N GLU A 38 -2.48 7.85 -9.64
CA GLU A 38 -1.30 8.66 -10.00
C GLU A 38 -0.74 9.48 -8.82
N GLY A 39 -1.27 9.33 -7.61
CA GLY A 39 -0.67 9.94 -6.40
C GLY A 39 -0.97 11.42 -6.19
N PHE A 40 -1.94 12.00 -6.91
CA PHE A 40 -2.35 13.40 -6.73
C PHE A 40 -3.65 13.59 -5.93
N CYS A 41 -4.49 12.57 -5.80
CA CYS A 41 -5.79 12.65 -5.11
C CYS A 41 -5.71 12.37 -3.60
N GLY A 42 -4.68 11.67 -3.13
CA GLY A 42 -4.55 11.27 -1.72
C GLY A 42 -5.52 10.19 -1.24
N SER A 43 -6.46 9.72 -2.06
CA SER A 43 -7.47 8.72 -1.64
C SER A 43 -6.85 7.37 -1.23
N CYS A 44 -5.75 6.99 -1.87
CA CYS A 44 -5.04 5.74 -1.58
C CYS A 44 -4.12 5.78 -0.36
N GLN A 45 -4.17 6.86 0.43
CA GLN A 45 -3.35 6.98 1.62
C GLN A 45 -3.49 5.77 2.55
N VAL A 46 -2.37 5.18 2.90
CA VAL A 46 -2.27 4.14 3.93
C VAL A 46 -1.33 4.62 5.02
N GLN A 47 -1.49 4.07 6.20
CA GLN A 47 -0.64 4.38 7.34
C GLN A 47 0.58 3.48 7.32
N LEU A 48 1.77 4.08 7.27
CA LEU A 48 3.05 3.38 7.39
C LEU A 48 3.43 3.36 8.86
N LEU A 49 3.47 2.16 9.44
CA LEU A 49 3.87 1.92 10.81
C LEU A 49 5.39 1.74 10.92
N GLU A 50 5.98 1.00 9.98
CA GLU A 50 7.41 0.66 10.02
C GLU A 50 7.96 0.43 8.61
N GLY A 51 9.25 0.70 8.39
CA GLY A 51 9.93 0.52 7.11
C GLY A 51 10.06 1.77 6.26
N GLU A 52 10.60 1.61 5.05
CA GLU A 52 10.86 2.70 4.11
C GLU A 52 10.30 2.40 2.72
N VAL A 53 9.61 3.40 2.14
CA VAL A 53 9.13 3.37 0.76
C VAL A 53 9.90 4.33 -0.11
N GLU A 54 9.99 3.99 -1.39
CA GLU A 54 10.59 4.83 -2.42
C GLU A 54 9.50 5.31 -3.37
N TYR A 55 9.37 6.63 -3.52
CA TYR A 55 8.43 7.22 -4.46
C TYR A 55 9.06 7.30 -5.85
N THR A 56 8.42 6.69 -6.84
CA THR A 56 8.87 6.78 -8.24
C THR A 56 8.62 8.16 -8.83
N SER A 57 7.56 8.82 -8.35
CA SER A 57 7.17 10.17 -8.75
C SER A 57 6.92 11.02 -7.51
N GLU A 58 7.35 12.28 -7.54
CA GLU A 58 7.11 13.24 -6.46
C GLU A 58 5.61 13.46 -6.25
N PRO A 59 5.04 13.05 -5.10
CA PRO A 59 3.62 13.22 -4.85
C PRO A 59 3.29 14.69 -4.63
N ILE A 60 2.30 15.20 -5.37
CA ILE A 60 1.80 16.57 -5.25
C ILE A 60 0.83 16.70 -4.05
N ALA A 61 0.24 15.58 -3.64
CA ALA A 61 -0.66 15.51 -2.51
C ALA A 61 0.09 15.68 -1.18
N PHE A 62 -0.54 16.34 -0.21
CA PHE A 62 -0.02 16.44 1.15
C PHE A 62 -0.16 15.09 1.86
N ILE A 63 0.97 14.47 2.19
CA ILE A 63 1.01 13.20 2.92
C ILE A 63 1.47 13.52 4.35
N PRO A 64 0.64 13.27 5.37
CA PRO A 64 1.05 13.48 6.75
C PRO A 64 2.13 12.46 7.16
N GLU A 65 2.86 12.78 8.22
CA GLU A 65 3.85 11.89 8.81
C GLU A 65 3.23 10.52 9.18
N GLY A 66 3.94 9.44 8.87
CA GLY A 66 3.42 8.08 9.06
C GLY A 66 2.32 7.66 8.08
N ARG A 67 2.07 8.40 6.99
CA ARG A 67 1.25 7.93 5.87
C ARG A 67 2.04 7.91 4.57
N ILE A 68 1.58 7.09 3.63
CA ILE A 68 2.21 6.94 2.31
C ILE A 68 1.15 6.71 1.21
N LEU A 69 1.55 6.93 -0.06
CA LEU A 69 0.70 6.72 -1.24
C LEU A 69 1.15 5.48 -2.04
N PRO A 70 0.50 4.31 -1.86
CA PRO A 70 0.88 3.04 -2.45
C PRO A 70 0.78 3.01 -3.99
N CYS A 71 0.05 3.96 -4.60
CA CYS A 71 -0.14 4.00 -6.05
C CYS A 71 1.11 4.40 -6.85
N CYS A 72 2.01 5.19 -6.25
CA CYS A 72 3.21 5.72 -6.92
C CYS A 72 4.50 5.48 -6.11
N CYS A 73 4.45 4.54 -5.15
CA CYS A 73 5.62 4.14 -4.40
C CYS A 73 5.86 2.63 -4.47
N HIS A 74 7.11 2.25 -4.19
CA HIS A 74 7.54 0.88 -4.04
C HIS A 74 8.11 0.66 -2.64
N ALA A 75 8.04 -0.58 -2.18
CA ALA A 75 8.70 -0.98 -0.94
C ALA A 75 10.22 -0.98 -1.18
N LYS A 76 10.96 -0.16 -0.43
CA LYS A 76 12.43 -0.15 -0.45
C LYS A 76 13.00 -1.18 0.52
N SER A 77 12.29 -1.45 1.62
CA SER A 77 12.62 -2.45 2.63
C SER A 77 11.35 -3.15 3.12
N ASP A 78 11.46 -4.00 4.14
CA ASP A 78 10.27 -4.55 4.79
C ASP A 78 9.41 -3.42 5.37
N LEU A 79 8.12 -3.48 5.03
CA LEU A 79 7.14 -2.46 5.41
C LEU A 79 6.12 -3.07 6.34
N THR A 80 5.68 -2.29 7.30
CA THR A 80 4.48 -2.56 8.08
C THR A 80 3.49 -1.43 7.83
N ILE A 81 2.34 -1.74 7.24
CA ILE A 81 1.31 -0.76 6.91
C ILE A 81 -0.05 -1.13 7.51
N GLU A 82 -0.86 -0.11 7.74
CA GLU A 82 -2.24 -0.19 8.19
C GLU A 82 -3.14 0.54 7.18
N ILE A 83 -4.30 -0.04 6.88
CA ILE A 83 -5.20 0.46 5.83
C ILE A 83 -6.43 1.07 6.49
N PRO A 84 -6.59 2.42 6.45
CA PRO A 84 -7.67 3.11 7.17
C PRO A 84 -9.08 2.92 6.57
N GLY A 85 -9.22 2.21 5.44
CA GLY A 85 -10.50 1.89 4.80
C GLY A 85 -11.10 0.53 5.18
N GLY A 86 -10.40 -0.25 6.02
CA GLY A 86 -10.78 -1.61 6.39
C GLY A 86 -10.57 -2.62 5.27
N CYS A 87 -9.81 -3.68 5.55
CA CYS A 87 -9.77 -4.86 4.68
C CYS A 87 -11.13 -5.54 4.76
N ARG A 88 -12.06 -5.14 3.89
CA ARG A 88 -13.30 -5.88 3.73
C ARG A 88 -12.95 -7.14 2.95
N MET A 89 -12.35 -8.13 3.62
CA MET A 89 -12.25 -9.49 3.13
C MET A 89 -13.64 -9.88 2.63
N LYS A 90 -13.85 -9.83 1.31
CA LYS A 90 -15.01 -10.45 0.69
C LYS A 90 -14.83 -11.94 0.99
N LYS A 91 -15.40 -12.42 2.11
CA LYS A 91 -15.64 -13.85 2.31
C LYS A 91 -16.36 -14.29 1.06
N THR A 92 -15.66 -14.99 0.17
CA THR A 92 -16.30 -15.67 -0.93
C THR A 92 -17.16 -16.75 -0.29
N SER A 93 -18.41 -16.42 -0.02
CA SER A 93 -19.48 -17.40 0.14
C SER A 93 -19.65 -18.07 -1.21
N GLN A 94 -19.02 -19.23 -1.37
CA GLN A 94 -19.52 -20.33 -2.19
C GLN A 94 -19.26 -21.62 -1.41
#